data_AF-A0A7T5JQM9-F1
#
_entry.id   AF-A0A7T5JQM9-F1
#
_cell.length_a   1.000
_cell.length_b   1.000
_cell.length_c   1.000
_cell.angle_alpha   90.00
_cell.angle_beta   90.00
_cell.angle_gamma   90.00
#
_symmetry.space_group_name_H-M   'P 1'
#
loop_
_entity.id
_entity.type
_entity.pdbx_description
1 polymer ?
#
loop_
_entity_poly.entity_id
_entity_poly.type
_entity_poly.pdbx_seq_one_letter_code
_entity_poly.pdbx_strand_id
1 'polypeptide(L)'
;MTRCAVNHTGWHAPHAENDLRVGGSFLTRMEAKDGSFGFDFGGVYDEVRTNELISYTMGDGRKVSISFNSQENDTKIIETFEAESSHSIEMQEAGWQAILNNFKKYCEAVDEN
;
A
#
# COMPACT_ATOMS: atom_id res chain seq x y z
N MET A 1 0.49 5.29 12.43
CA MET A 1 0.40 4.61 11.11
C MET A 1 -0.04 5.53 9.97
N THR A 2 -0.69 6.68 10.21
CA THR A 2 -1.17 7.61 9.16
C THR A 2 -0.09 8.44 8.45
N ARG A 3 1.21 8.31 8.81
CA ARG A 3 2.30 9.17 8.31
C ARG A 3 2.93 8.70 6.99
N CYS A 4 2.78 7.42 6.60
CA CYS A 4 3.48 6.85 5.45
C CYS A 4 2.66 6.82 4.15
N ALA A 5 1.37 7.15 4.21
CA ALA A 5 0.44 6.99 3.09
C ALA A 5 0.50 8.13 2.05
N VAL A 6 1.25 9.21 2.29
CA VAL A 6 1.20 10.40 1.43
C VAL A 6 2.57 10.98 1.13
N ASN A 7 3.00 10.87 -0.14
CA ASN A 7 4.12 11.61 -0.71
C ASN A 7 3.63 12.51 -1.85
N HIS A 8 2.84 13.50 -1.45
CA HIS A 8 2.69 14.74 -2.19
C HIS A 8 2.14 15.78 -1.20
N THR A 9 2.71 16.98 -1.18
CA THR A 9 2.33 18.07 -0.27
C THR A 9 0.83 18.45 -0.35
N GLY A 10 0.16 18.02 -1.41
CA GLY A 10 -1.27 18.24 -1.68
C GLY A 10 -2.22 17.08 -1.35
N TRP A 11 -1.77 15.96 -0.78
CA TRP A 11 -2.66 14.86 -0.37
C TRP A 11 -2.58 14.59 1.13
N HIS A 12 -3.68 14.12 1.73
CA HIS A 12 -3.75 13.66 3.11
C HIS A 12 -4.62 12.42 3.23
N ALA A 13 -4.36 11.62 4.26
CA ALA A 13 -5.20 10.49 4.61
C ALA A 13 -5.91 10.78 5.94
N PRO A 14 -7.12 11.36 5.93
CA PRO A 14 -7.82 11.72 7.17
C PRO A 14 -8.26 10.50 7.97
N HIS A 15 -8.47 9.36 7.31
CA HIS A 15 -8.96 8.13 7.91
C HIS A 15 -8.21 6.91 7.38
N ALA A 16 -7.77 6.05 8.29
CA ALA A 16 -7.14 4.78 7.94
C ALA A 16 -7.50 3.72 8.99
N GLU A 17 -8.12 2.65 8.52
CA GLU A 17 -8.42 1.44 9.28
C GLU A 17 -7.64 0.27 8.69
N ASN A 18 -7.08 -0.57 9.55
CA ASN A 18 -6.29 -1.71 9.14
C ASN A 18 -6.51 -2.88 10.12
N ASP A 19 -7.25 -3.91 9.68
CA ASP A 19 -7.37 -5.18 10.38
C ASP A 19 -6.57 -6.27 9.66
N LEU A 20 -5.28 -6.35 9.96
CA LEU A 20 -4.32 -7.26 9.30
C LEU A 20 -4.51 -8.71 9.79
N ARG A 21 -5.58 -9.35 9.34
CA ARG A 21 -5.92 -10.76 9.62
C ARG A 21 -6.59 -11.36 8.39
N VAL A 22 -6.53 -12.68 8.23
CA VAL A 22 -7.28 -13.38 7.17
C VAL A 22 -8.77 -13.09 7.33
N GLY A 23 -9.40 -12.56 6.28
CA GLY A 23 -10.79 -12.09 6.27
C GLY A 23 -11.01 -10.70 6.87
N GLY A 24 -9.97 -10.08 7.45
CA GLY A 24 -9.99 -8.69 7.90
C GLY A 24 -9.93 -7.73 6.70
N SER A 25 -10.42 -6.51 6.89
CA SER A 25 -10.41 -5.47 5.86
C SER A 25 -9.53 -4.29 6.26
N PHE A 26 -8.97 -3.62 5.27
CA PHE A 26 -8.34 -2.33 5.44
C PHE A 26 -9.07 -1.29 4.59
N LEU A 27 -9.09 -0.05 5.07
CA LEU A 27 -9.66 1.08 4.36
C LEU A 27 -8.83 2.31 4.68
N THR A 28 -8.23 2.89 3.66
CA THR A 28 -7.50 4.15 3.75
C THR A 28 -8.19 5.16 2.86
N ARG A 29 -8.77 6.18 3.47
CA ARG A 29 -9.31 7.35 2.77
C ARG A 29 -8.15 8.21 2.34
N MET A 30 -7.93 8.40 1.05
CA MET A 30 -6.94 9.34 0.52
C MET A 30 -7.66 10.49 -0.17
N GLU A 31 -7.38 11.71 0.29
CA GLU A 31 -8.01 12.92 -0.22
C GLU A 31 -6.94 13.96 -0.58
N ALA A 32 -7.16 14.68 -1.67
CA ALA A 32 -6.40 15.88 -1.98
C ALA A 32 -6.78 16.95 -0.94
N LYS A 33 -5.79 17.64 -0.38
CA LYS A 33 -5.97 18.71 0.62
C LYS A 33 -6.77 19.90 0.10
N ASP A 34 -6.86 20.05 -1.22
CA ASP A 34 -7.71 21.04 -1.88
C ASP A 34 -9.18 20.61 -1.98
N GLY A 35 -9.51 19.39 -1.56
CA GLY A 35 -10.84 18.80 -1.60
C GLY A 35 -11.33 18.46 -3.01
N SER A 36 -10.47 18.57 -4.03
CA SER A 36 -10.84 18.38 -5.43
C SER A 36 -11.09 16.92 -5.78
N PHE A 37 -10.37 16.01 -5.12
CA PHE A 37 -10.39 14.59 -5.43
C PHE A 37 -10.15 13.76 -4.18
N GLY A 38 -10.84 12.63 -4.06
CA GLY A 38 -10.64 11.68 -2.99
C GLY A 38 -11.06 10.28 -3.43
N PHE A 39 -10.35 9.28 -2.94
CA PHE A 39 -10.67 7.89 -3.21
C PHE A 39 -10.46 7.03 -1.95
N ASP A 40 -11.29 6.00 -1.83
CA ASP A 40 -11.17 4.99 -0.78
C ASP A 40 -10.31 3.86 -1.31
N PHE A 41 -9.13 3.69 -0.71
CA PHE A 41 -8.28 2.55 -0.98
C PHE A 41 -8.53 1.49 0.08
N GLY A 42 -9.28 0.45 -0.28
CA GLY A 42 -9.62 -0.62 0.65
C GLY A 42 -9.73 -1.98 -0.01
N GLY A 43 -9.62 -3.01 0.82
CA GLY A 43 -9.67 -4.41 0.40
C GLY A 43 -9.83 -5.35 1.58
N VAL A 44 -10.04 -6.62 1.27
CA VAL A 44 -10.14 -7.72 2.24
C VAL A 44 -8.90 -8.58 2.11
N TYR A 45 -8.24 -8.88 3.22
CA TYR A 45 -7.09 -9.77 3.25
C TYR A 45 -7.51 -11.23 3.03
N ASP A 46 -7.06 -11.81 1.92
CA ASP A 46 -7.30 -13.21 1.60
C ASP A 46 -6.33 -14.14 2.34
N GLU A 47 -5.05 -13.75 2.38
CA GLU A 47 -4.01 -14.51 3.04
C GLU A 47 -3.05 -13.58 3.77
N VAL A 48 -2.76 -13.87 5.04
CA VAL A 48 -1.81 -13.11 5.85
C VAL A 48 -0.86 -14.09 6.49
N ARG A 49 0.37 -14.11 6.00
CA ARG A 49 1.51 -14.82 6.58
C ARG A 49 2.50 -13.80 7.11
N THR A 50 2.64 -13.76 8.43
CA THR A 50 3.52 -12.84 9.12
C THR A 50 4.93 -12.94 8.54
N ASN A 51 5.45 -11.81 8.03
CA ASN A 51 6.80 -11.66 7.47
C ASN A 51 7.09 -12.45 6.18
N GLU A 52 6.06 -13.02 5.54
CA GLU A 52 6.25 -13.79 4.30
C GLU A 52 5.36 -13.26 3.17
N LEU A 53 4.05 -13.13 3.42
CA LEU A 53 3.08 -12.86 2.36
C LEU A 53 1.85 -12.15 2.92
N ILE A 54 1.43 -11.09 2.24
CA ILE A 54 0.15 -10.43 2.47
C ILE A 54 -0.58 -10.39 1.14
N SER A 55 -1.74 -11.03 1.04
CA SER A 55 -2.60 -10.99 -0.14
C SER A 55 -3.95 -10.43 0.23
N TYR A 56 -4.49 -9.59 -0.64
CA TYR A 56 -5.80 -8.99 -0.47
C TYR A 56 -6.50 -8.78 -1.81
N THR A 57 -7.83 -8.82 -1.76
CA THR A 57 -8.72 -8.54 -2.87
C THR A 57 -9.35 -7.17 -2.64
N MET A 58 -9.22 -6.29 -3.62
CA MET A 58 -9.82 -4.97 -3.64
C MET A 58 -11.32 -5.06 -3.92
N GLY A 59 -12.08 -4.01 -3.57
CA GLY A 59 -13.54 -3.99 -3.74
C GLY A 59 -14.03 -4.14 -5.18
N ASP A 60 -13.16 -3.91 -6.17
CA ASP A 60 -13.42 -4.10 -7.60
C ASP A 60 -13.07 -5.52 -8.11
N GLY A 61 -12.60 -6.39 -7.23
CA GLY A 61 -12.22 -7.78 -7.54
C GLY A 61 -10.76 -7.96 -7.93
N ARG A 62 -9.98 -6.89 -8.05
CA ARG A 62 -8.53 -6.99 -8.33
C ARG A 62 -7.80 -7.60 -7.15
N LYS A 63 -6.84 -8.46 -7.44
CA LYS A 63 -5.98 -9.08 -6.43
C LYS A 63 -4.63 -8.39 -6.37
N VAL A 64 -4.16 -8.21 -5.14
CA VAL A 64 -2.82 -7.74 -4.84
C VAL A 64 -2.15 -8.73 -3.89
N SER A 65 -0.88 -8.99 -4.12
CA SER A 65 -0.05 -9.82 -3.26
C SER A 65 1.30 -9.15 -3.02
N ILE A 66 1.72 -9.13 -1.77
CA ILE A 66 2.96 -8.53 -1.30
C ILE A 66 3.77 -9.64 -0.66
N SER A 67 4.85 -10.06 -1.32
CA SER A 67 5.77 -11.07 -0.82
C SER A 67 7.00 -10.42 -0.20
N PHE A 68 7.34 -10.84 1.02
CA PHE A 68 8.53 -10.41 1.74
C PHE A 68 9.55 -11.53 1.69
N ASN A 69 10.62 -11.32 0.94
CA ASN A 69 11.73 -12.28 0.86
C ASN A 69 12.88 -11.75 1.70
N SER A 70 13.10 -12.34 2.87
CA SER A 70 14.30 -12.07 3.66
C SER A 70 15.53 -12.55 2.91
N GLN A 71 16.43 -11.64 2.60
CA GLN A 71 17.80 -11.90 2.18
C GLN A 71 18.73 -11.52 3.34
N GLU A 72 19.93 -12.11 3.40
CA GLU A 72 20.80 -12.10 4.60
C GLU A 72 20.84 -10.77 5.37
N ASN A 73 21.01 -9.64 4.67
CA ASN A 73 21.02 -8.30 5.28
C ASN A 73 19.89 -7.37 4.77
N ASP A 74 19.06 -7.83 3.82
CA ASP A 74 18.08 -6.99 3.12
C ASP A 74 16.73 -7.70 3.01
N THR A 75 15.62 -6.97 3.08
CA THR A 75 14.30 -7.55 2.77
C THR A 75 13.87 -7.13 1.37
N LYS A 76 13.74 -8.10 0.47
CA LYS A 76 13.18 -7.87 -0.86
C LYS A 76 11.66 -7.95 -0.80
N ILE A 77 11.02 -6.79 -0.96
CA ILE A 77 9.56 -6.67 -1.05
C ILE A 77 9.16 -6.76 -2.51
N ILE A 78 8.26 -7.67 -2.85
CA ILE A 78 7.72 -7.85 -4.20
C ILE A 78 6.21 -7.66 -4.13
N GLU A 79 5.72 -6.59 -4.75
CA GLU A 79 4.29 -6.30 -4.87
C GLU A 79 3.81 -6.68 -6.28
N THR A 80 2.81 -7.56 -6.34
CA THR A 80 2.16 -8.01 -7.57
C THR A 80 0.71 -7.59 -7.50
N PHE A 81 0.24 -6.81 -8.47
CA PHE A 81 -1.14 -6.34 -8.53
C PHE A 81 -1.73 -6.60 -9.92
N GLU A 82 -3.04 -6.81 -9.98
CA GLU A 82 -3.77 -6.83 -11.25
C GLU A 82 -3.98 -5.40 -11.74
N ALA A 83 -3.35 -5.04 -12.86
CA ALA A 83 -3.49 -3.71 -13.44
C ALA A 83 -4.90 -3.51 -13.99
N GLU A 84 -5.47 -2.33 -13.74
CA GLU A 84 -6.76 -1.95 -14.33
C GLU A 84 -6.55 -1.48 -15.77
N SER A 85 -7.48 -1.79 -16.68
CA SER A 85 -7.41 -1.37 -18.09
C SER A 85 -7.64 0.13 -18.32
N SER A 86 -8.11 0.87 -17.31
CA SER A 86 -8.48 2.28 -17.43
C SER A 86 -7.29 3.24 -17.40
N HIS A 87 -6.16 2.83 -16.82
CA HIS A 87 -4.95 3.64 -16.68
C HIS A 87 -3.75 2.91 -17.28
N SER A 88 -2.75 3.64 -17.78
CA SER A 88 -1.52 3.04 -18.29
C SER A 88 -0.77 2.28 -17.19
N ILE A 89 -0.23 1.10 -17.53
CA ILE A 89 0.52 0.24 -16.60
C ILE A 89 1.69 1.01 -15.99
N GLU A 90 2.40 1.82 -16.78
CA GLU A 90 3.53 2.64 -16.31
C GLU A 90 3.13 3.65 -15.21
N MET A 91 1.94 4.26 -15.29
CA MET A 91 1.46 5.17 -14.26
C MET A 91 1.11 4.43 -12.97
N GLN A 92 0.49 3.25 -13.10
CA GLN A 92 0.17 2.41 -11.95
C GLN A 92 1.46 1.94 -11.26
N GLU A 93 2.41 1.41 -12.03
CA GLU A 93 3.72 0.98 -11.54
C GLU A 93 4.49 2.11 -10.84
N ALA A 94 4.53 3.30 -11.45
CA ALA A 94 5.19 4.46 -10.84
C ALA A 94 4.53 4.89 -9.51
N GLY A 95 3.20 4.80 -9.42
CA GLY A 95 2.45 5.07 -8.19
C GLY A 95 2.79 4.09 -7.07
N TRP A 96 2.74 2.79 -7.36
CA TRP A 96 3.11 1.74 -6.42
C TRP A 96 4.58 1.83 -6.00
N GLN A 97 5.48 2.05 -6.96
CA GLN A 97 6.90 2.23 -6.69
C GLN A 97 7.17 3.45 -5.80
N ALA A 98 6.42 4.54 -5.98
CA ALA A 98 6.53 5.70 -5.10
C ALA A 98 6.10 5.36 -3.66
N ILE A 99 5.02 4.61 -3.48
CA ILE A 99 4.57 4.13 -2.15
C ILE A 99 5.64 3.25 -1.50
N LEU A 100 6.17 2.25 -2.22
CA LEU A 100 7.26 1.39 -1.74
C LEU A 100 8.52 2.20 -1.38
N ASN A 101 8.88 3.19 -2.18
CA ASN A 101 10.01 4.07 -1.90
C ASN A 101 9.80 4.89 -0.62
N ASN A 102 8.58 5.34 -0.34
CA ASN A 102 8.26 6.03 0.92
C ASN A 102 8.27 5.08 2.11
N PHE A 103 7.74 3.87 1.94
CA PHE A 103 7.79 2.85 2.97
C PHE A 103 9.24 2.52 3.33
N LYS A 104 10.10 2.31 2.32
CA LYS A 104 11.55 2.13 2.50
C LYS A 104 12.17 3.29 3.29
N LYS A 105 11.97 4.54 2.83
CA LYS A 105 12.48 5.72 3.53
C LYS A 105 12.00 5.81 4.97
N TYR A 106 10.73 5.47 5.23
CA TYR A 106 10.19 5.48 6.58
C TYR A 106 10.83 4.40 7.46
N CYS A 107 10.97 3.17 6.97
CA CYS A 107 11.63 2.09 7.70
C CYS A 107 13.09 2.43 8.01
N GLU A 108 13.84 2.94 7.03
CA GLU A 108 15.24 3.33 7.21
C GLU A 108 15.38 4.55 8.14
N ALA A 109 14.40 5.45 8.17
CA ALA A 109 14.40 6.60 9.10
C ALA A 109 14.04 6.22 10.55
N VAL A 110 13.45 5.05 10.79
CA VAL A 110 13.13 4.56 12.14
C VAL A 110 14.38 3.97 12.84
N ASP A 111 15.44 3.65 12.10
CA ASP A 111 16.73 3.19 12.66
C ASP A 111 17.65 4.32 13.17
N GLU A 112 17.29 5.60 12.98
CA GLU A 112 18.11 6.75 13.41
C GLU A 112 17.77 7.31 14.82
N ASN A 113 17.09 6.56 15.70
CA ASN A 113 16.72 7.08 17.03
C ASN A 113 16.91 6.11 18.20
#